data_AF-A0A7Y2XIA0-F1
#
_entry.id   AF-A0A7Y2XIA0-F1
#
_cell.length_a   1.000
_cell.length_b   1.000
_cell.length_c   1.000
_cell.angle_alpha   90.00
_cell.angle_beta   90.00
_cell.angle_gamma   90.00
#
_symmetry.space_group_name_H-M   'P 1'
#
loop_
_entity.id
_entity.type
_entity.pdbx_description
1 polymer ?
#
loop_
_entity_poly.entity_id
_entity_poly.type
_entity_poly.pdbx_seq_one_letter_code
_entity_poly.pdbx_strand_id
1 'polypeptide(L)'
;MKKIVECVPNFSEGRDLAAIRQITDAIESVQGVQLLDVDPGESTNRTVVTFIGEPEPVAEAAFRAVQKAAELIDMSKHSGEHARFGATDVCPFVPVAGATMEDCVTIARAVGERIGEELGFPVYLYEHAARSPERCNLADVRSGEYEGLAKKLSDPDWKPDFGPAEFNSKAGATAVGAREFLIAYNINLNTTDRRYANEIAYELRERGRWKREGNTEPFYYKGNVVYFAEGRFPDGNSDFVAGSFEELAEHYRVEYGRDLYERYRSLGLDPADLTGRPVYKDGLFTHLKGIGWVVEDYQCAQISLNLTDYKVTPPQTVLEAARELAAQRGIVVTGSEVVGVVPFDAMNRAGRYYLQRMRKSTGIPARDLVTTAVQAMGLRDVADFDIEKKVIGLPSQDGSLANMKVTDFVDEVSRDTPAPGGGSIAALAGALGSALASMVFNLSVGKGEFDDRYKELCKWAEKAQQAKDQLIRAIDEDTEAFNEVVAAMRLPKDSPEQQAARAAAMQAGYKSAAKVPLRTARLCREVLDLCQAAADLGNDAVMSDAGVGALMALAGVQGALHNVRIN
;
A
#
# COMPACT_ATOMS: atom_id res chain seq x y z
N MET A 1 18.50 -9.17 1.41
CA MET A 1 17.57 -8.07 1.74
C MET A 1 17.02 -8.35 3.12
N LYS A 2 16.90 -7.34 3.99
CA LYS A 2 16.18 -7.49 5.26
C LYS A 2 14.72 -7.81 4.98
N LYS A 3 14.12 -8.72 5.75
CA LYS A 3 12.69 -9.05 5.67
C LYS A 3 11.93 -8.00 6.47
N ILE A 4 10.96 -7.32 5.86
CA ILE A 4 10.08 -6.36 6.51
C ILE A 4 8.66 -6.88 6.41
N VAL A 5 8.02 -6.97 7.58
CA VAL A 5 6.63 -7.34 7.76
C VAL A 5 5.91 -6.17 8.40
N GLU A 6 4.71 -5.89 7.92
CA GLU A 6 3.77 -4.97 8.55
C GLU A 6 2.78 -5.76 9.41
N CYS A 7 2.46 -5.23 10.59
CA CYS A 7 1.37 -5.72 11.42
C CYS A 7 0.37 -4.59 11.66
N VAL A 8 -0.92 -4.91 11.49
CA VAL A 8 -2.01 -3.91 11.54
C VAL A 8 -3.09 -4.33 12.54
N PRO A 9 -2.79 -4.47 13.85
CA PRO A 9 -3.79 -4.90 14.81
C PRO A 9 -4.91 -3.88 14.98
N ASN A 10 -6.09 -4.40 15.29
CA ASN A 10 -7.33 -3.64 15.44
C ASN A 10 -7.86 -3.82 16.84
N PHE A 11 -7.79 -2.76 17.63
CA PHE A 11 -8.22 -2.75 19.01
C PHE A 11 -9.63 -2.18 19.13
N SER A 12 -10.47 -2.82 19.93
CA SER A 12 -11.84 -2.38 20.22
C SER A 12 -11.82 -1.28 21.28
N GLU A 13 -11.18 -0.16 20.95
CA GLU A 13 -11.12 1.07 21.74
C GLU A 13 -10.82 2.23 20.79
N GLY A 14 -11.60 3.30 20.83
CA GLY A 14 -11.41 4.49 20.00
C GLY A 14 -11.62 5.81 20.75
N ARG A 15 -11.83 5.76 22.08
CA ARG A 15 -12.24 6.89 22.93
C ARG A 15 -11.25 7.15 24.05
N ASP A 16 -10.77 6.09 24.73
CA ASP A 16 -9.75 6.19 25.77
C ASP A 16 -8.34 6.26 25.14
N LEU A 17 -7.91 7.49 24.86
CA LEU A 17 -6.57 7.76 24.34
C LEU A 17 -5.44 7.30 25.27
N ALA A 18 -5.66 7.21 26.58
CA ALA A 18 -4.65 6.74 27.52
C ALA A 18 -4.50 5.21 27.46
N ALA A 19 -5.60 4.48 27.26
CA ALA A 19 -5.56 3.05 27.00
C ALA A 19 -4.86 2.76 25.65
N ILE A 20 -5.23 3.50 24.59
CA ILE A 20 -4.58 3.38 23.28
C ILE A 20 -3.08 3.65 23.39
N ARG A 21 -2.69 4.71 24.09
CA ARG A 21 -1.27 5.06 24.28
C ARG A 21 -0.50 3.94 24.98
N GLN A 22 -1.07 3.32 26.02
CA GLN A 22 -0.43 2.20 26.71
C GLN A 22 -0.24 0.97 25.82
N ILE A 23 -1.19 0.69 24.93
CA ILE A 23 -1.06 -0.38 23.92
C ILE A 23 0.07 -0.03 22.95
N THR A 24 0.14 1.21 22.46
CA THR A 24 1.21 1.63 21.53
C THR A 24 2.59 1.68 22.20
N ASP A 25 2.67 2.08 23.48
CA ASP A 25 3.93 2.07 24.24
C ASP A 25 4.46 0.62 24.39
N ALA A 26 3.57 -0.38 24.51
CA ALA A 26 3.97 -1.78 24.52
C ALA A 26 4.60 -2.23 23.19
N ILE A 27 4.09 -1.71 22.06
CA ILE A 27 4.65 -1.94 20.72
C ILE A 27 6.02 -1.25 20.60
N GLU A 28 6.10 0.04 20.93
CA GLU A 28 7.33 0.84 20.85
C GLU A 28 8.44 0.33 21.80
N SER A 29 8.08 -0.41 22.85
CA SER A 29 9.05 -1.04 23.76
C SER A 29 9.87 -2.16 23.12
N VAL A 30 9.46 -2.69 21.96
CA VAL A 30 10.14 -3.78 21.26
C VAL A 30 11.17 -3.23 20.29
N GLN A 31 12.45 -3.53 20.54
CA GLN A 31 13.53 -3.11 19.68
C GLN A 31 13.40 -3.72 18.27
N GLY A 32 13.58 -2.89 17.24
CA GLY A 32 13.48 -3.34 15.84
C GLY A 32 12.07 -3.21 15.24
N VAL A 33 11.14 -2.61 15.98
CA VAL A 33 9.82 -2.21 15.49
C VAL A 33 9.74 -0.69 15.35
N GLN A 34 9.06 -0.24 14.30
CA GLN A 34 8.71 1.15 14.07
C GLN A 34 7.19 1.29 14.01
N LEU A 35 6.61 2.05 14.94
CA LEU A 35 5.22 2.46 14.90
C LEU A 35 5.04 3.51 13.79
N LEU A 36 4.15 3.24 12.84
CA LEU A 36 3.92 4.11 11.67
C LEU A 36 2.70 4.99 11.84
N ASP A 37 1.59 4.40 12.29
CA ASP A 37 0.31 5.09 12.37
C ASP A 37 -0.56 4.54 13.51
N VAL A 38 -1.37 5.44 14.08
CA VAL A 38 -2.37 5.13 15.11
C VAL A 38 -3.62 5.91 14.74
N ASP A 39 -4.66 5.19 14.35
CA ASP A 39 -5.87 5.75 13.73
C ASP A 39 -7.11 5.39 14.59
N PRO A 40 -7.40 6.19 15.64
CA PRO A 40 -8.56 5.98 16.50
C PRO A 40 -9.83 6.57 15.88
N GLY A 41 -10.89 5.76 15.77
CA GLY A 41 -12.23 6.22 15.41
C GLY A 41 -13.15 6.25 16.63
N GLU A 42 -13.62 7.44 17.01
CA GLU A 42 -14.48 7.65 18.18
C GLU A 42 -15.86 6.98 18.00
N SER A 43 -16.48 7.22 16.84
CA SER A 43 -17.77 6.63 16.43
C SER A 43 -17.68 5.11 16.24
N THR A 44 -16.62 4.64 15.57
CA THR A 44 -16.40 3.20 15.35
C THR A 44 -15.96 2.47 16.62
N ASN A 45 -15.53 3.23 17.64
CA ASN A 45 -14.92 2.77 18.88
C ASN A 45 -13.85 1.69 18.63
N ARG A 46 -12.98 1.98 17.66
CA ARG A 46 -11.91 1.08 17.20
C ARG A 46 -10.68 1.90 16.84
N THR A 47 -9.51 1.37 17.19
CA THR A 47 -8.23 1.93 16.77
C THR A 47 -7.52 0.93 15.87
N VAL A 48 -7.11 1.40 14.69
CA VAL A 48 -6.19 0.68 13.82
C VAL A 48 -4.79 1.15 14.14
N VAL A 49 -3.90 0.22 14.50
CA VAL A 49 -2.50 0.53 14.75
C VAL A 49 -1.66 -0.13 13.66
N THR A 50 -0.71 0.59 13.09
CA THR A 50 0.20 0.07 12.06
C THR A 50 1.63 0.19 12.52
N PHE A 51 2.38 -0.91 12.47
CA PHE A 51 3.82 -0.92 12.70
C PHE A 51 4.54 -1.91 11.78
N ILE A 52 5.83 -1.66 11.55
CA ILE A 52 6.68 -2.50 10.69
C ILE A 52 7.95 -2.92 11.43
N GLY A 53 8.57 -3.99 10.96
CA GLY A 53 9.87 -4.45 11.45
C GLY A 53 10.26 -5.79 10.84
N GLU A 54 11.33 -6.38 11.36
CA GLU A 54 11.69 -7.76 11.01
C GLU A 54 10.68 -8.76 11.63
N PRO A 55 10.54 -9.97 11.05
CA PRO A 55 9.56 -10.97 11.48
C PRO A 55 9.44 -11.20 12.99
N GLU A 56 10.57 -11.42 13.68
CA GLU A 56 10.59 -11.74 15.11
C GLU A 56 10.20 -10.54 16.00
N PRO A 57 10.81 -9.35 15.86
CA PRO A 57 10.35 -8.15 16.58
C PRO A 57 8.86 -7.84 16.38
N VAL A 58 8.36 -7.97 15.15
CA VAL A 58 6.95 -7.72 14.82
C VAL A 58 6.03 -8.72 15.52
N ALA A 59 6.40 -10.00 15.56
CA ALA A 59 5.66 -11.04 16.28
C ALA A 59 5.56 -10.74 17.79
N GLU A 60 6.67 -10.33 18.40
CA GLU A 60 6.72 -10.01 19.83
C GLU A 60 5.92 -8.74 20.16
N ALA A 61 6.02 -7.69 19.34
CA ALA A 61 5.25 -6.48 19.51
C ALA A 61 3.74 -6.73 19.38
N ALA A 62 3.33 -7.54 18.39
CA ALA A 62 1.93 -7.93 18.22
C ALA A 62 1.38 -8.67 19.45
N PHE A 63 2.13 -9.64 19.97
CA PHE A 63 1.74 -10.38 21.18
C PHE A 63 1.60 -9.46 22.39
N ARG A 64 2.57 -8.59 22.65
CA ARG A 64 2.53 -7.63 23.77
C ARG A 64 1.37 -6.65 23.66
N ALA A 65 1.06 -6.20 22.44
CA ALA A 65 -0.06 -5.30 22.20
C ALA A 65 -1.39 -5.99 22.49
N VAL A 66 -1.57 -7.25 22.04
CA VAL A 66 -2.76 -8.05 22.34
C VAL A 66 -2.91 -8.31 23.85
N GLN A 67 -1.81 -8.65 24.53
CA GLN A 67 -1.78 -8.81 25.98
C GLN A 67 -2.23 -7.53 26.70
N LYS A 68 -1.63 -6.39 26.32
CA LYS A 68 -1.96 -5.09 26.91
C LYS A 68 -3.41 -4.69 26.65
N ALA A 69 -3.91 -4.94 25.44
CA ALA A 69 -5.30 -4.68 25.09
C ALA A 69 -6.28 -5.53 25.93
N ALA A 70 -5.96 -6.80 26.17
CA ALA A 70 -6.78 -7.68 27.01
C ALA A 70 -6.79 -7.28 28.50
N GLU A 71 -5.76 -6.57 28.98
CA GLU A 71 -5.72 -6.01 30.33
C GLU A 71 -6.57 -4.73 30.47
N LEU A 72 -6.58 -3.90 29.42
CA LEU A 72 -7.15 -2.55 29.46
C LEU A 72 -8.61 -2.49 28.97
N ILE A 73 -8.97 -3.33 27.99
CA ILE A 73 -10.27 -3.28 27.32
C ILE A 73 -11.20 -4.35 27.91
N ASP A 74 -12.38 -3.93 28.35
CA ASP A 74 -13.45 -4.81 28.86
C ASP A 74 -14.58 -4.88 27.81
N MET A 75 -14.56 -5.94 26.99
CA MET A 75 -15.53 -6.12 25.90
C MET A 75 -16.98 -6.18 26.37
N SER A 76 -17.24 -6.56 27.63
CA SER A 76 -18.61 -6.56 28.18
C SER A 76 -19.23 -5.15 28.28
N LYS A 77 -18.40 -4.11 28.18
CA LYS A 77 -18.80 -2.69 28.18
C LYS A 77 -18.59 -2.02 26.83
N HIS A 78 -18.03 -2.73 25.85
CA HIS A 78 -17.70 -2.17 24.55
C HIS A 78 -18.91 -2.16 23.61
N SER A 79 -19.12 -1.03 22.96
CA SER A 79 -20.02 -0.87 21.82
C SER A 79 -19.43 0.13 20.83
N GLY A 80 -19.65 -0.10 19.55
CA GLY A 80 -19.18 0.76 18.46
C GLY A 80 -19.89 0.40 17.15
N GLU A 81 -19.83 1.28 16.17
CA GLU A 81 -20.50 1.05 14.87
C GLU A 81 -19.83 -0.03 14.01
N HIS A 82 -18.55 -0.33 14.30
CA HIS A 82 -17.79 -1.33 13.55
C HIS A 82 -17.93 -2.72 14.17
N ALA A 83 -18.18 -3.73 13.32
CA ALA A 83 -18.28 -5.12 13.74
C ALA A 83 -16.99 -5.58 14.45
N ARG A 84 -17.16 -6.17 15.63
CA ARG A 84 -16.05 -6.60 16.50
C ARG A 84 -16.42 -7.82 17.33
N PHE A 85 -15.44 -8.64 17.70
CA PHE A 85 -15.67 -9.80 18.59
C PHE A 85 -14.62 -10.03 19.68
N GLY A 86 -13.67 -9.09 19.84
CA GLY A 86 -12.70 -9.12 20.92
C GLY A 86 -11.97 -7.80 21.15
N ALA A 87 -11.26 -7.71 22.28
CA ALA A 87 -10.46 -6.55 22.68
C ALA A 87 -9.40 -6.22 21.62
N THR A 88 -8.77 -7.26 21.08
CA THR A 88 -8.17 -7.21 19.75
C THR A 88 -9.05 -8.00 18.79
N ASP A 89 -9.71 -7.31 17.86
CA ASP A 89 -10.57 -7.91 16.85
C ASP A 89 -9.72 -8.73 15.87
N VAL A 90 -8.80 -8.06 15.17
CA VAL A 90 -7.95 -8.74 14.17
C VAL A 90 -6.50 -8.27 14.25
N CYS A 91 -5.57 -9.20 14.11
CA CYS A 91 -4.13 -8.99 14.12
C CYS A 91 -3.49 -9.64 12.87
N PRO A 92 -3.48 -8.92 11.72
CA PRO A 92 -2.89 -9.41 10.48
C PRO A 92 -1.40 -9.11 10.35
N PHE A 93 -0.70 -9.96 9.62
CA PHE A 93 0.67 -9.76 9.15
C PHE A 93 0.70 -9.68 7.61
N VAL A 94 1.46 -8.72 7.09
CA VAL A 94 1.51 -8.38 5.65
C VAL A 94 2.96 -8.32 5.18
N PRO A 95 3.33 -9.00 4.08
CA PRO A 95 4.68 -8.92 3.54
C PRO A 95 4.91 -7.54 2.87
N VAL A 96 5.96 -6.83 3.28
CA VAL A 96 6.30 -5.49 2.72
C VAL A 96 7.52 -5.57 1.79
N ALA A 97 8.66 -6.03 2.31
CA ALA A 97 9.90 -6.08 1.55
C ALA A 97 10.74 -7.29 1.94
N GLY A 98 11.12 -8.13 0.97
CA GLY A 98 11.96 -9.32 1.21
C GLY A 98 11.30 -10.45 2.01
N ALA A 99 10.18 -10.20 2.70
CA ALA A 99 9.34 -11.20 3.35
C ALA A 99 8.36 -11.82 2.35
N THR A 100 8.04 -13.10 2.53
CA THR A 100 7.02 -13.81 1.74
C THR A 100 5.70 -13.91 2.50
N MET A 101 4.63 -14.30 1.80
CA MET A 101 3.37 -14.65 2.47
C MET A 101 3.56 -15.81 3.46
N GLU A 102 4.42 -16.78 3.14
CA GLU A 102 4.73 -17.93 4.02
C GLU A 102 5.43 -17.49 5.31
N ASP A 103 6.33 -16.51 5.24
CA ASP A 103 6.92 -15.89 6.44
C ASP A 103 5.82 -15.30 7.33
N CYS A 104 4.86 -14.57 6.73
CA CYS A 104 3.75 -13.95 7.46
C CYS A 104 2.78 -14.99 8.06
N VAL A 105 2.49 -16.08 7.35
CA VAL A 105 1.68 -17.20 7.86
C VAL A 105 2.36 -17.85 9.06
N THR A 106 3.68 -18.02 9.01
CA THR A 106 4.47 -18.58 10.10
C THR A 106 4.37 -17.71 11.35
N ILE A 107 4.54 -16.39 11.19
CA ILE A 107 4.36 -15.41 12.29
C ILE A 107 2.94 -15.47 12.85
N ALA A 108 1.92 -15.42 11.98
CA ALA A 108 0.51 -15.44 12.38
C ALA A 108 0.17 -16.67 13.24
N ARG A 109 0.69 -17.84 12.86
CA ARG A 109 0.50 -19.08 13.62
C ARG A 109 1.19 -19.03 14.97
N ALA A 110 2.46 -18.60 15.01
CA ALA A 110 3.23 -18.52 16.25
C ALA A 110 2.62 -17.52 17.24
N VAL A 111 2.19 -16.36 16.76
CA VAL A 111 1.52 -15.34 17.59
C VAL A 111 0.16 -15.83 18.06
N GLY A 112 -0.64 -16.45 17.16
CA GLY A 112 -1.94 -17.00 17.53
C GLY A 112 -1.86 -18.12 18.58
N GLU A 113 -0.85 -18.99 18.47
CA GLU A 113 -0.56 -20.04 19.45
C GLU A 113 -0.22 -19.44 20.81
N ARG A 114 0.73 -18.50 20.86
CA ARG A 114 1.10 -17.79 22.10
C ARG A 114 -0.07 -17.06 22.74
N ILE A 115 -0.91 -16.37 21.96
CA ILE A 115 -2.12 -15.71 22.50
C ILE A 115 -3.04 -16.77 23.14
N GLY A 116 -3.30 -17.87 22.44
CA GLY A 116 -4.17 -18.93 22.93
C GLY A 116 -3.65 -19.62 24.19
N GLU A 117 -2.35 -19.92 24.24
CA GLU A 117 -1.70 -20.64 25.34
C GLU A 117 -1.39 -19.76 26.55
N GLU A 118 -0.82 -18.57 26.33
CA GLU A 118 -0.33 -17.70 27.41
C GLU A 118 -1.44 -16.77 27.95
N LEU A 119 -2.38 -16.32 27.12
CA LEU A 119 -3.45 -15.39 27.53
C LEU A 119 -4.80 -16.07 27.77
N GLY A 120 -5.00 -17.28 27.24
CA GLY A 120 -6.13 -18.15 27.58
C GLY A 120 -7.49 -17.71 27.02
N PHE A 121 -7.53 -17.12 25.82
CA PHE A 121 -8.80 -16.84 25.12
C PHE A 121 -8.79 -17.34 23.66
N PRO A 122 -9.97 -17.56 23.04
CA PRO A 122 -10.09 -18.19 21.73
C PRO A 122 -9.41 -17.40 20.61
N VAL A 123 -8.65 -18.09 19.76
CA VAL A 123 -8.00 -17.52 18.57
C VAL A 123 -8.42 -18.26 17.31
N TYR A 124 -8.76 -17.50 16.27
CA TYR A 124 -9.08 -18.02 14.94
C TYR A 124 -8.03 -17.57 13.93
N LEU A 125 -7.53 -18.50 13.12
CA LEU A 125 -6.66 -18.18 11.99
C LEU A 125 -7.50 -17.85 10.75
N TYR A 126 -7.15 -16.78 10.04
CA TYR A 126 -7.91 -16.32 8.88
C TYR A 126 -7.03 -15.95 7.67
N GLU A 127 -7.66 -15.71 6.51
CA GLU A 127 -7.01 -15.48 5.20
C GLU A 127 -5.96 -16.57 4.89
N HIS A 128 -4.74 -16.22 4.50
CA HIS A 128 -3.71 -17.20 4.13
C HIS A 128 -3.23 -18.05 5.30
N ALA A 129 -3.53 -17.66 6.55
CA ALA A 129 -3.20 -18.46 7.73
C ALA A 129 -4.30 -19.48 8.10
N ALA A 130 -5.49 -19.35 7.52
CA ALA A 130 -6.64 -20.19 7.82
C ALA A 130 -6.33 -21.68 7.62
N ARG A 131 -6.87 -22.53 8.52
CA ARG A 131 -6.75 -23.99 8.41
C ARG A 131 -7.88 -24.63 7.62
N SER A 132 -8.95 -23.89 7.34
CA SER A 132 -10.09 -24.35 6.55
C SER A 132 -10.63 -23.24 5.65
N PRO A 133 -11.25 -23.58 4.50
CA PRO A 133 -11.78 -22.59 3.56
C PRO A 133 -12.82 -21.64 4.18
N GLU A 134 -13.61 -22.11 5.13
CA GLU A 134 -14.67 -21.36 5.81
C GLU A 134 -14.11 -20.23 6.69
N ARG A 135 -12.83 -20.29 7.05
CA ARG A 135 -12.15 -19.30 7.89
C ARG A 135 -11.31 -18.31 7.09
N CYS A 136 -11.19 -18.47 5.77
CA CYS A 136 -10.45 -17.53 4.94
C CYS A 136 -11.03 -16.11 5.04
N ASN A 137 -12.36 -15.99 5.01
CA ASN A 137 -13.04 -14.70 5.07
C ASN A 137 -13.27 -14.25 6.51
N LEU A 138 -12.64 -13.13 6.87
CA LEU A 138 -12.75 -12.51 8.18
C LEU A 138 -14.20 -12.18 8.60
N ALA A 139 -15.08 -11.87 7.65
CA ALA A 139 -16.50 -11.59 7.93
C ALA A 139 -17.23 -12.82 8.48
N ASP A 140 -16.88 -14.01 7.99
CA ASP A 140 -17.48 -15.28 8.43
C ASP A 140 -16.92 -15.66 9.81
N VAL A 141 -15.60 -15.47 10.00
CA VAL A 141 -14.94 -15.65 11.30
C VAL A 141 -15.54 -14.75 12.39
N ARG A 142 -15.85 -13.48 12.08
CA ARG A 142 -16.50 -12.54 13.02
C ARG A 142 -18.02 -12.59 13.04
N SER A 143 -18.66 -13.47 12.26
CA SER A 143 -20.12 -13.51 12.15
C SER A 143 -20.76 -13.72 13.53
N GLY A 144 -21.78 -12.91 13.84
CA GLY A 144 -22.40 -12.84 15.15
C GLY A 144 -21.72 -11.90 16.15
N GLU A 145 -20.55 -11.34 15.81
CA GLU A 145 -19.80 -10.39 16.64
C GLU A 145 -19.48 -10.94 18.05
N TYR A 146 -19.23 -10.05 19.02
CA TYR A 146 -19.00 -10.40 20.42
C TYR A 146 -20.22 -11.13 21.03
N GLU A 147 -21.43 -10.65 20.75
CA GLU A 147 -22.68 -11.18 21.32
C GLU A 147 -22.98 -12.61 20.88
N GLY A 148 -22.57 -13.00 19.67
CA GLY A 148 -22.74 -14.34 19.11
C GLY A 148 -21.63 -15.32 19.50
N LEU A 149 -20.55 -14.86 20.14
CA LEU A 149 -19.34 -15.65 20.35
C LEU A 149 -19.56 -16.88 21.24
N ALA A 150 -20.35 -16.75 22.32
CA ALA A 150 -20.66 -17.89 23.19
C ALA A 150 -21.39 -19.03 22.45
N LYS A 151 -22.30 -18.68 21.54
CA LYS A 151 -22.98 -19.66 20.68
C LYS A 151 -22.00 -20.28 19.68
N LYS A 152 -21.15 -19.47 19.06
CA LYS A 152 -20.13 -19.93 18.10
C LYS A 152 -19.15 -20.92 18.75
N LEU A 153 -18.68 -20.65 19.97
CA LEU A 153 -17.75 -21.54 20.68
C LEU A 153 -18.37 -22.89 21.08
N SER A 154 -19.71 -22.96 21.19
CA SER A 154 -20.42 -24.21 21.45
C SER A 154 -20.58 -25.09 20.21
N ASP A 155 -20.34 -24.55 19.01
CA ASP A 155 -20.42 -25.25 17.75
C ASP A 155 -19.09 -25.96 17.44
N PRO A 156 -19.06 -27.30 17.31
CA PRO A 156 -17.86 -28.05 17.00
C PRO A 156 -17.14 -27.60 15.73
N ASP A 157 -17.88 -27.12 14.72
CA ASP A 157 -17.30 -26.66 13.44
C ASP A 157 -16.52 -25.34 13.62
N TRP A 158 -16.87 -24.58 14.66
CA TRP A 158 -16.24 -23.31 15.02
C TRP A 158 -15.30 -23.40 16.22
N LYS A 159 -14.75 -24.59 16.51
CA LYS A 159 -13.68 -24.72 17.51
C LYS A 159 -12.48 -23.82 17.17
N PRO A 160 -11.96 -22.99 18.10
CA PRO A 160 -10.83 -22.10 17.81
C PRO A 160 -9.58 -22.88 17.39
N ASP A 161 -8.72 -22.25 16.60
CA ASP A 161 -7.46 -22.83 16.12
C ASP A 161 -6.44 -22.96 17.26
N PHE A 162 -6.46 -22.02 18.20
CA PHE A 162 -5.67 -22.00 19.42
C PHE A 162 -6.47 -21.44 20.60
N GLY A 163 -6.05 -21.77 21.82
CA GLY A 163 -6.73 -21.38 23.05
C GLY A 163 -7.97 -22.22 23.38
N PRO A 164 -8.61 -21.97 24.53
CA PRO A 164 -9.78 -22.73 24.98
C PRO A 164 -11.02 -22.39 24.15
N ALA A 165 -11.91 -23.37 23.96
CA ALA A 165 -13.25 -23.14 23.41
C ALA A 165 -14.22 -22.59 24.49
N GLU A 166 -13.77 -21.59 25.25
CA GLU A 166 -14.48 -21.01 26.38
C GLU A 166 -14.68 -19.51 26.16
N PHE A 167 -15.88 -19.03 26.49
CA PHE A 167 -16.20 -17.61 26.31
C PHE A 167 -15.49 -16.76 27.35
N ASN A 168 -14.53 -15.95 26.89
CA ASN A 168 -13.89 -14.93 27.71
C ASN A 168 -14.65 -13.61 27.60
N SER A 169 -15.40 -13.25 28.64
CA SER A 169 -16.25 -12.05 28.63
C SER A 169 -15.47 -10.73 28.55
N LYS A 170 -14.22 -10.69 29.05
CA LYS A 170 -13.40 -9.48 29.00
C LYS A 170 -12.72 -9.31 27.65
N ALA A 171 -12.06 -10.36 27.15
CA ALA A 171 -11.23 -10.27 25.95
C ALA A 171 -11.99 -10.62 24.66
N GLY A 172 -13.06 -11.42 24.72
CA GLY A 172 -13.71 -11.99 23.54
C GLY A 172 -12.83 -13.01 22.83
N ALA A 173 -12.74 -12.92 21.50
CA ALA A 173 -11.87 -13.73 20.66
C ALA A 173 -11.04 -12.86 19.70
N THR A 174 -9.88 -13.37 19.25
CA THR A 174 -9.01 -12.66 18.31
C THR A 174 -8.85 -13.44 17.01
N ALA A 175 -8.99 -12.75 15.87
CA ALA A 175 -8.56 -13.29 14.58
C ALA A 175 -7.09 -12.93 14.30
N VAL A 176 -6.26 -13.91 13.97
CA VAL A 176 -4.86 -13.69 13.59
C VAL A 176 -4.65 -14.24 12.18
N GLY A 177 -3.98 -13.49 11.31
CA GLY A 177 -3.87 -13.93 9.92
C GLY A 177 -2.70 -13.35 9.17
N ALA A 178 -2.52 -13.85 7.95
CA ALA A 178 -1.58 -13.30 6.99
C ALA A 178 -2.35 -12.95 5.72
N ARG A 179 -2.12 -11.75 5.19
CA ARG A 179 -2.86 -11.26 4.02
C ARG A 179 -2.00 -10.37 3.14
N GLU A 180 -2.42 -10.23 1.90
CA GLU A 180 -1.89 -9.21 1.01
C GLU A 180 -2.13 -7.80 1.56
N PHE A 181 -1.33 -6.86 1.09
CA PHE A 181 -1.50 -5.44 1.43
C PHE A 181 -2.89 -4.97 1.01
N LEU A 182 -3.61 -4.32 1.93
CA LEU A 182 -4.97 -3.84 1.72
C LEU A 182 -4.98 -2.34 1.96
N ILE A 183 -5.56 -1.58 1.03
CA ILE A 183 -5.80 -0.15 1.22
C ILE A 183 -7.23 0.02 1.73
N ALA A 184 -7.38 0.51 2.96
CA ALA A 184 -8.66 0.96 3.49
C ALA A 184 -8.89 2.40 3.01
N TYR A 185 -9.91 2.59 2.19
CA TYR A 185 -10.14 3.81 1.44
C TYR A 185 -11.61 4.23 1.53
N ASN A 186 -11.88 5.36 2.15
CA ASN A 186 -13.24 5.88 2.30
C ASN A 186 -13.45 7.04 1.32
N ILE A 187 -14.63 7.12 0.70
CA ILE A 187 -15.03 8.22 -0.19
C ILE A 187 -16.17 8.99 0.47
N ASN A 188 -16.00 10.29 0.63
CA ASN A 188 -16.92 11.15 1.40
C ASN A 188 -18.01 11.72 0.51
N LEU A 189 -19.25 11.70 1.00
CA LEU A 189 -20.42 12.20 0.29
C LEU A 189 -21.03 13.40 1.03
N ASN A 190 -21.56 14.37 0.30
CA ASN A 190 -22.22 15.57 0.86
C ASN A 190 -23.62 15.31 1.47
N THR A 191 -23.81 14.16 2.13
CA THR A 191 -25.09 13.71 2.69
C THR A 191 -24.84 12.86 3.92
N THR A 192 -25.75 12.83 4.88
CA THR A 192 -25.75 11.86 6.00
C THR A 192 -26.62 10.64 5.70
N ASP A 193 -27.23 10.56 4.52
CA ASP A 193 -28.08 9.44 4.15
C ASP A 193 -27.25 8.25 3.68
N ARG A 194 -27.05 7.30 4.61
CA ARG A 194 -26.36 6.02 4.41
C ARG A 194 -26.84 5.24 3.18
N ARG A 195 -28.08 5.44 2.73
CA ARG A 195 -28.63 4.71 1.58
C ARG A 195 -27.83 5.02 0.32
N TYR A 196 -27.46 6.28 0.08
CA TYR A 196 -26.68 6.65 -1.10
C TYR A 196 -25.28 6.04 -1.08
N ALA A 197 -24.62 6.05 0.08
CA ALA A 197 -23.33 5.41 0.23
C ALA A 197 -23.39 3.90 -0.06
N ASN A 198 -24.40 3.20 0.46
CA ASN A 198 -24.59 1.77 0.18
C ASN A 198 -24.90 1.50 -1.28
N GLU A 199 -25.77 2.30 -1.90
CA GLU A 199 -26.11 2.15 -3.30
C GLU A 199 -24.88 2.23 -4.19
N ILE A 200 -24.01 3.23 -3.96
CA ILE A 200 -22.79 3.39 -4.74
C ILE A 200 -21.80 2.26 -4.39
N ALA A 201 -21.61 1.92 -3.11
CA ALA A 201 -20.73 0.82 -2.69
C ALA A 201 -21.10 -0.51 -3.35
N TYR A 202 -22.40 -0.76 -3.53
CA TYR A 202 -22.94 -1.99 -4.10
C TYR A 202 -22.76 -2.08 -5.62
N GLU A 203 -22.72 -0.95 -6.33
CA GLU A 203 -22.30 -0.92 -7.73
C GLU A 203 -20.79 -1.09 -7.88
N LEU A 204 -19.98 -0.59 -6.93
CA LEU A 204 -18.52 -0.64 -7.02
C LEU A 204 -17.95 -2.01 -6.66
N ARG A 205 -18.35 -2.58 -5.52
CA ARG A 205 -17.71 -3.75 -4.90
C ARG A 205 -17.90 -5.03 -5.71
N GLU A 206 -16.94 -5.95 -5.62
CA GLU A 206 -16.94 -7.23 -6.35
C GLU A 206 -18.17 -8.09 -6.09
N ARG A 207 -18.63 -8.12 -4.84
CA ARG A 207 -19.85 -8.84 -4.47
C ARG A 207 -21.06 -8.37 -5.27
N GLY A 208 -21.05 -7.12 -5.74
CA GLY A 208 -22.16 -6.49 -6.43
C GLY A 208 -23.38 -6.33 -5.53
N ARG A 209 -24.55 -6.54 -6.13
CA ARG A 209 -25.85 -6.28 -5.52
C ARG A 209 -26.92 -7.24 -6.02
N TRP A 210 -28.06 -7.27 -5.35
CA TRP A 210 -29.23 -7.96 -5.91
C TRP A 210 -29.76 -7.20 -7.11
N LYS A 211 -30.05 -7.93 -8.18
CA LYS A 211 -30.72 -7.41 -9.37
C LYS A 211 -32.11 -6.91 -8.98
N ARG A 212 -32.48 -5.75 -9.51
CA ARG A 212 -33.80 -5.16 -9.39
C ARG A 212 -34.35 -4.77 -10.75
N GLU A 213 -35.68 -4.77 -10.84
CA GLU A 213 -36.43 -4.35 -12.03
C GLU A 213 -37.51 -3.32 -11.70
N GLY A 214 -38.04 -2.64 -12.72
CA GLY A 214 -39.06 -1.61 -12.59
C GLY A 214 -38.47 -0.22 -12.40
N ASN A 215 -38.76 0.45 -11.28
CA ASN A 215 -38.33 1.83 -11.04
C ASN A 215 -36.90 1.87 -10.46
N THR A 216 -35.90 1.66 -11.31
CA THR A 216 -34.48 1.59 -10.90
C THR A 216 -33.71 2.88 -11.15
N GLU A 217 -34.27 3.85 -11.87
CA GLU A 217 -33.55 5.07 -12.27
C GLU A 217 -34.15 6.34 -11.61
N PRO A 218 -33.32 7.24 -11.04
CA PRO A 218 -31.88 7.12 -10.79
C PRO A 218 -31.54 6.31 -9.51
N PHE A 219 -32.57 5.77 -8.83
CA PHE A 219 -32.45 5.17 -7.51
C PHE A 219 -32.78 3.67 -7.53
N TYR A 220 -31.75 2.85 -7.78
CA TYR A 220 -31.90 1.41 -8.01
C TYR A 220 -32.60 0.68 -6.86
N TYR A 221 -32.40 1.10 -5.60
CA TYR A 221 -33.11 0.54 -4.44
C TYR A 221 -34.64 0.62 -4.49
N LYS A 222 -35.24 1.48 -5.33
CA LYS A 222 -36.70 1.59 -5.49
C LYS A 222 -37.30 0.47 -6.36
N GLY A 223 -36.49 -0.26 -7.11
CA GLY A 223 -36.94 -1.40 -7.91
C GLY A 223 -37.26 -2.63 -7.05
N ASN A 224 -37.96 -3.59 -7.63
CA ASN A 224 -38.28 -4.86 -6.96
C ASN A 224 -37.14 -5.86 -7.15
N VAL A 225 -36.80 -6.62 -6.10
CA VAL A 225 -35.74 -7.63 -6.17
C VAL A 225 -36.17 -8.76 -7.11
N VAL A 226 -35.27 -9.16 -8.00
CA VAL A 226 -35.46 -10.29 -8.90
C VAL A 226 -34.99 -11.56 -8.22
N TYR A 227 -35.81 -12.61 -8.27
CA TYR A 227 -35.54 -13.91 -7.67
C TYR A 227 -35.51 -14.99 -8.75
N PHE A 228 -34.71 -16.03 -8.52
CA PHE A 228 -34.80 -17.27 -9.27
C PHE A 228 -36.13 -17.98 -8.98
N ALA A 229 -36.70 -18.60 -10.01
CA ALA A 229 -37.89 -19.45 -9.88
C ALA A 229 -37.73 -20.68 -10.77
N GLU A 230 -38.57 -21.69 -10.55
CA GLU A 230 -38.55 -22.92 -11.35
C GLU A 230 -38.74 -22.58 -12.84
N GLY A 231 -37.79 -23.03 -13.68
CA GLY A 231 -37.77 -22.73 -15.12
C GLY A 231 -37.49 -21.27 -15.50
N ARG A 232 -37.10 -20.42 -14.53
CA ARG A 232 -36.79 -19.01 -14.75
C ARG A 232 -35.47 -18.64 -14.06
N PHE A 233 -34.43 -18.49 -14.88
CA PHE A 233 -33.08 -18.13 -14.45
C PHE A 233 -32.63 -16.81 -15.11
N PRO A 234 -33.01 -15.66 -14.53
CA PRO A 234 -32.62 -14.36 -15.06
C PRO A 234 -31.13 -14.11 -14.92
N ASP A 235 -30.53 -13.51 -15.94
CA ASP A 235 -29.19 -12.96 -15.84
C ASP A 235 -29.16 -11.75 -14.91
N GLY A 236 -28.05 -11.57 -14.21
CA GLY A 236 -27.84 -10.47 -13.28
C GLY A 236 -27.57 -9.13 -13.94
N ASN A 237 -27.00 -9.15 -15.14
CA ASN A 237 -26.38 -8.00 -15.78
C ASN A 237 -27.12 -7.52 -17.04
N SER A 238 -28.06 -8.30 -17.56
CA SER A 238 -28.90 -8.02 -18.72
C SER A 238 -30.35 -8.43 -18.50
N ASP A 239 -31.22 -8.20 -19.48
CA ASP A 239 -32.63 -8.66 -19.45
C ASP A 239 -32.81 -10.13 -19.90
N PHE A 240 -31.72 -10.85 -20.17
CA PHE A 240 -31.77 -12.26 -20.56
C PHE A 240 -32.35 -13.14 -19.44
N VAL A 241 -33.14 -14.15 -19.80
CA VAL A 241 -33.74 -15.11 -18.89
C VAL A 241 -33.62 -16.51 -19.51
N ALA A 242 -32.87 -17.38 -18.85
CA ALA A 242 -32.70 -18.78 -19.25
C ALA A 242 -33.78 -19.69 -18.65
N GLY A 243 -33.98 -20.85 -19.27
CA GLY A 243 -34.83 -21.92 -18.75
C GLY A 243 -34.15 -22.78 -17.68
N SER A 244 -32.81 -22.84 -17.67
CA SER A 244 -32.01 -23.57 -16.66
C SER A 244 -30.76 -22.78 -16.24
N PHE A 245 -30.14 -23.19 -15.13
CA PHE A 245 -28.90 -22.56 -14.67
C PHE A 245 -27.72 -22.84 -15.61
N GLU A 246 -27.68 -24.00 -16.27
CA GLU A 246 -26.66 -24.36 -17.26
C GLU A 246 -26.70 -23.42 -18.47
N GLU A 247 -27.90 -23.13 -18.97
CA GLU A 247 -28.10 -22.18 -20.07
C GLU A 247 -27.70 -20.76 -19.65
N LEU A 248 -28.05 -20.36 -18.41
CA LEU A 248 -27.62 -19.07 -17.87
C LEU A 248 -26.09 -19.00 -17.74
N ALA A 249 -25.45 -20.07 -17.26
CA ALA A 249 -24.01 -20.13 -17.09
C ALA A 249 -23.27 -20.05 -18.43
N GLU A 250 -23.80 -20.70 -19.48
CA GLU A 250 -23.24 -20.59 -20.83
C GLU A 250 -23.40 -19.18 -21.41
N HIS A 251 -24.58 -18.56 -21.26
CA HIS A 251 -24.79 -17.15 -21.63
C HIS A 251 -23.79 -16.24 -20.92
N TYR A 252 -23.65 -16.40 -19.60
CA TYR A 252 -22.75 -15.59 -18.79
C TYR A 252 -21.28 -15.77 -19.19
N ARG A 253 -20.88 -17.00 -19.54
CA ARG A 253 -19.54 -17.30 -20.05
C ARG A 253 -19.28 -16.67 -21.41
N VAL A 254 -20.26 -16.70 -22.32
CA VAL A 254 -20.15 -16.13 -23.67
C VAL A 254 -20.13 -14.61 -23.64
N GLU A 255 -21.05 -13.97 -22.90
CA GLU A 255 -21.18 -12.52 -22.86
C GLU A 255 -20.12 -11.84 -21.98
N TYR A 256 -19.78 -12.44 -20.84
CA TYR A 256 -18.92 -11.79 -19.84
C TYR A 256 -17.57 -12.49 -19.63
N GLY A 257 -17.31 -13.61 -20.29
CA GLY A 257 -16.02 -14.32 -20.20
C GLY A 257 -15.69 -14.89 -18.82
N ARG A 258 -16.70 -15.09 -17.96
CA ARG A 258 -16.53 -15.52 -16.56
C ARG A 258 -17.33 -16.79 -16.25
N ASP A 259 -16.96 -17.50 -15.19
CA ASP A 259 -17.66 -18.70 -14.72
C ASP A 259 -18.76 -18.34 -13.71
N LEU A 260 -20.02 -18.62 -14.07
CA LEU A 260 -21.17 -18.32 -13.22
C LEU A 260 -21.29 -19.27 -12.01
N TYR A 261 -20.87 -20.52 -12.15
CA TYR A 261 -20.86 -21.48 -11.04
C TYR A 261 -19.85 -21.03 -9.98
N GLU A 262 -18.64 -20.65 -10.39
CA GLU A 262 -17.64 -20.10 -9.48
C GLU A 262 -18.14 -18.81 -8.82
N ARG A 263 -18.80 -17.94 -9.60
CA ARG A 263 -19.38 -16.68 -9.12
C ARG A 263 -20.42 -16.89 -8.02
N TYR A 264 -21.33 -17.85 -8.16
CA TYR A 264 -22.36 -18.11 -7.15
C TYR A 264 -21.79 -18.84 -5.93
N ARG A 265 -20.83 -19.75 -6.12
CA ARG A 265 -20.09 -20.37 -5.00
C ARG A 265 -19.33 -19.33 -4.19
N SER A 266 -18.70 -18.34 -4.82
CA SER A 266 -18.00 -17.25 -4.11
C SER A 266 -18.94 -16.32 -3.33
N LEU A 267 -20.23 -16.33 -3.65
CA LEU A 267 -21.28 -15.67 -2.86
C LEU A 267 -21.79 -16.51 -1.69
N GLY A 268 -21.29 -17.75 -1.52
CA GLY A 268 -21.79 -18.71 -0.55
C GLY A 268 -23.14 -19.31 -0.95
N LEU A 269 -23.46 -19.35 -2.25
CA LEU A 269 -24.68 -19.94 -2.77
C LEU A 269 -24.37 -21.25 -3.49
N ASP A 270 -25.24 -22.25 -3.30
CA ASP A 270 -25.17 -23.50 -4.03
C ASP A 270 -25.84 -23.32 -5.41
N PRO A 271 -25.11 -23.46 -6.53
CA PRO A 271 -25.69 -23.38 -7.86
C PRO A 271 -26.81 -24.41 -8.13
N ALA A 272 -26.86 -25.50 -7.36
CA ALA A 272 -27.94 -26.50 -7.47
C ALA A 272 -29.22 -26.11 -6.72
N ASP A 273 -29.16 -25.13 -5.79
CA ASP A 273 -30.30 -24.70 -4.96
C ASP A 273 -30.45 -23.16 -4.95
N LEU A 274 -30.89 -22.63 -6.08
CA LEU A 274 -31.07 -21.19 -6.27
C LEU A 274 -32.53 -20.73 -6.25
N THR A 275 -33.51 -21.63 -6.36
CA THR A 275 -34.93 -21.25 -6.39
C THR A 275 -35.33 -20.44 -5.15
N GLY A 276 -35.96 -19.29 -5.35
CA GLY A 276 -36.31 -18.36 -4.26
C GLY A 276 -35.14 -17.52 -3.74
N ARG A 277 -33.92 -17.70 -4.24
CA ARG A 277 -32.76 -16.84 -3.93
C ARG A 277 -32.76 -15.61 -4.85
N PRO A 278 -32.24 -14.46 -4.36
CA PRO A 278 -32.10 -13.26 -5.19
C PRO A 278 -31.05 -13.46 -6.28
N VAL A 279 -31.33 -12.93 -7.47
CA VAL A 279 -30.37 -12.85 -8.57
C VAL A 279 -29.35 -11.76 -8.26
N TYR A 280 -28.07 -12.00 -8.50
CA TYR A 280 -27.00 -11.02 -8.29
C TYR A 280 -26.61 -10.32 -9.59
N LYS A 281 -26.60 -8.99 -9.57
CA LYS A 281 -25.91 -8.11 -10.52
C LYS A 281 -24.48 -7.92 -10.05
N ASP A 282 -23.52 -7.99 -10.96
CA ASP A 282 -22.11 -7.82 -10.63
C ASP A 282 -21.75 -6.38 -10.33
N GLY A 283 -20.71 -6.20 -9.52
CA GLY A 283 -20.09 -4.89 -9.34
C GLY A 283 -19.10 -4.57 -10.46
N LEU A 284 -18.72 -3.29 -10.52
CA LEU A 284 -17.81 -2.75 -11.51
C LEU A 284 -16.36 -3.20 -11.33
N PHE A 285 -15.95 -3.53 -10.09
CA PHE A 285 -14.56 -3.86 -9.77
C PHE A 285 -14.45 -5.20 -9.06
N THR A 286 -13.37 -5.95 -9.35
CA THR A 286 -12.92 -7.11 -8.57
C THR A 286 -11.89 -6.68 -7.52
N HIS A 287 -11.58 -7.54 -6.55
CA HIS A 287 -10.64 -7.23 -5.46
C HIS A 287 -11.01 -5.96 -4.68
N LEU A 288 -12.32 -5.69 -4.57
CA LEU A 288 -12.88 -4.53 -3.91
C LEU A 288 -14.05 -4.96 -3.03
N LYS A 289 -13.90 -4.81 -1.72
CA LYS A 289 -15.01 -4.95 -0.77
C LYS A 289 -15.51 -3.55 -0.41
N GLY A 290 -16.81 -3.41 -0.15
CA GLY A 290 -17.38 -2.09 0.11
C GLY A 290 -18.73 -2.11 0.81
N ILE A 291 -18.97 -1.06 1.60
CA ILE A 291 -20.22 -0.78 2.30
C ILE A 291 -20.40 0.73 2.49
N GLY A 292 -21.63 1.19 2.68
CA GLY A 292 -21.93 2.57 3.07
C GLY A 292 -22.23 2.71 4.56
N TRP A 293 -21.65 3.72 5.20
CA TRP A 293 -21.88 4.09 6.60
C TRP A 293 -21.99 5.61 6.77
N VAL A 294 -22.31 6.05 7.98
CA VAL A 294 -22.34 7.47 8.37
C VAL A 294 -21.30 7.65 9.44
N VAL A 295 -20.47 8.68 9.32
CA VAL A 295 -19.51 9.07 10.35
C VAL A 295 -20.06 10.33 11.01
N GLU A 296 -20.51 10.20 12.26
CA GLU A 296 -21.14 11.31 12.99
C GLU A 296 -20.17 12.48 13.18
N ASP A 297 -18.90 12.18 13.46
CA ASP A 297 -17.84 13.17 13.69
C ASP A 297 -17.59 14.07 12.46
N TYR A 298 -17.76 13.50 11.26
CA TYR A 298 -17.60 14.22 9.99
C TYR A 298 -18.93 14.76 9.44
N GLN A 299 -20.05 14.42 10.09
CA GLN A 299 -21.41 14.73 9.63
C GLN A 299 -21.67 14.35 8.17
N CYS A 300 -21.08 13.24 7.72
CA CYS A 300 -21.19 12.78 6.34
C CYS A 300 -21.30 11.25 6.25
N ALA A 301 -21.92 10.78 5.18
CA ALA A 301 -21.89 9.39 4.76
C ALA A 301 -20.62 9.14 3.95
N GLN A 302 -20.00 7.97 4.16
CA GLN A 302 -18.88 7.53 3.35
C GLN A 302 -19.18 6.19 2.69
N ILE A 303 -18.62 6.02 1.50
CA ILE A 303 -18.44 4.72 0.85
C ILE A 303 -17.13 4.16 1.42
N SER A 304 -17.22 3.23 2.36
CA SER A 304 -16.04 2.57 2.94
C SER A 304 -15.63 1.39 2.08
N LEU A 305 -14.37 1.40 1.62
CA LEU A 305 -13.84 0.43 0.67
C LEU A 305 -12.57 -0.21 1.20
N ASN A 306 -12.42 -1.49 0.89
CA ASN A 306 -11.19 -2.24 1.12
C ASN A 306 -10.70 -2.75 -0.24
N LEU A 307 -9.61 -2.17 -0.72
CA LEU A 307 -8.93 -2.61 -1.94
C LEU A 307 -7.99 -3.76 -1.56
N THR A 308 -8.39 -4.99 -1.86
CA THR A 308 -7.59 -6.18 -1.51
C THR A 308 -6.46 -6.43 -2.52
N ASP A 309 -6.55 -5.84 -3.71
CA ASP A 309 -5.45 -5.74 -4.66
C ASP A 309 -5.55 -4.41 -5.43
N TYR A 310 -4.75 -3.42 -5.00
CA TYR A 310 -4.73 -2.10 -5.63
C TYR A 310 -4.05 -2.09 -7.00
N LYS A 311 -3.32 -3.15 -7.37
CA LYS A 311 -2.69 -3.30 -8.69
C LYS A 311 -3.75 -3.60 -9.74
N VAL A 312 -4.68 -4.50 -9.40
CA VAL A 312 -5.84 -4.85 -10.22
C VAL A 312 -6.89 -3.75 -10.20
N THR A 313 -7.27 -3.26 -9.00
CA THR A 313 -8.30 -2.22 -8.82
C THR A 313 -7.69 -0.99 -8.15
N PRO A 314 -7.21 0.01 -8.91
CA PRO A 314 -6.55 1.17 -8.34
C PRO A 314 -7.53 2.16 -7.66
N PRO A 315 -7.14 2.81 -6.54
CA PRO A 315 -8.03 3.69 -5.78
C PRO A 315 -8.54 4.89 -6.56
N GLN A 316 -7.71 5.48 -7.44
CA GLN A 316 -8.12 6.60 -8.29
C GLN A 316 -9.21 6.19 -9.28
N THR A 317 -9.18 4.97 -9.83
CA THR A 317 -10.20 4.50 -10.77
C THR A 317 -11.53 4.28 -10.05
N VAL A 318 -11.48 3.73 -8.83
CA VAL A 318 -12.67 3.54 -7.99
C VAL A 318 -13.27 4.90 -7.59
N LEU A 319 -12.44 5.89 -7.25
CA LEU A 319 -12.90 7.24 -6.94
C LEU A 319 -13.61 7.90 -8.12
N GLU A 320 -13.05 7.82 -9.33
CA GLU A 320 -13.70 8.41 -10.52
C GLU A 320 -15.04 7.72 -10.84
N ALA A 321 -15.11 6.39 -10.74
CA ALA A 321 -16.37 5.67 -10.90
C ALA A 321 -17.39 6.07 -9.82
N ALA A 322 -16.95 6.23 -8.57
CA ALA A 322 -17.81 6.71 -7.48
C ALA A 322 -18.32 8.14 -7.74
N ARG A 323 -17.48 9.03 -8.28
CA ARG A 323 -17.85 10.40 -8.67
C ARG A 323 -18.94 10.39 -9.75
N GLU A 324 -18.81 9.55 -10.77
CA GLU A 324 -19.81 9.40 -11.83
C GLU A 324 -21.14 8.85 -11.28
N LEU A 325 -21.09 7.78 -10.48
CA LEU A 325 -22.27 7.18 -9.86
C LEU A 325 -22.97 8.14 -8.89
N ALA A 326 -22.21 8.91 -8.11
CA ALA A 326 -22.75 9.94 -7.22
C ALA A 326 -23.45 11.05 -8.02
N ALA A 327 -22.82 11.54 -9.09
CA ALA A 327 -23.36 12.60 -9.94
C ALA A 327 -24.70 12.22 -10.58
N GLN A 328 -24.85 10.97 -11.05
CA GLN A 328 -26.13 10.45 -11.59
C GLN A 328 -27.29 10.53 -10.57
N ARG A 329 -26.97 10.58 -9.27
CA ARG A 329 -27.92 10.62 -8.16
C ARG A 329 -28.06 12.02 -7.55
N GLY A 330 -27.39 13.02 -8.12
CA GLY A 330 -27.34 14.40 -7.58
C GLY A 330 -26.52 14.53 -6.30
N ILE A 331 -25.65 13.56 -6.01
CA ILE A 331 -24.76 13.52 -4.84
C ILE A 331 -23.39 14.04 -5.26
N VAL A 332 -22.72 14.79 -4.39
CA VAL A 332 -21.36 15.26 -4.59
C VAL A 332 -20.40 14.44 -3.73
N VAL A 333 -19.35 13.92 -4.34
CA VAL A 333 -18.18 13.39 -3.63
C VAL A 333 -17.31 14.58 -3.21
N THR A 334 -17.13 14.80 -1.91
CA THR A 334 -16.37 15.95 -1.36
C THR A 334 -14.87 15.68 -1.34
N GLY A 335 -14.49 14.42 -1.13
CA GLY A 335 -13.12 13.96 -1.11
C GLY A 335 -13.04 12.50 -0.66
N SER A 336 -11.92 12.13 -0.07
CA SER A 336 -11.69 10.78 0.42
C SER A 336 -10.69 10.73 1.56
N GLU A 337 -10.49 9.55 2.10
CA GLU A 337 -9.64 9.31 3.26
C GLU A 337 -8.96 7.94 3.10
N VAL A 338 -7.71 7.86 3.50
CA VAL A 338 -6.99 6.59 3.69
C VAL A 338 -6.94 6.31 5.18
N VAL A 339 -7.52 5.19 5.59
CA VAL A 339 -7.44 4.70 6.97
C VAL A 339 -6.17 3.86 7.09
N GLY A 340 -5.33 4.15 8.09
CA GLY A 340 -3.98 3.58 8.15
C GLY A 340 -3.06 4.13 7.05
N VAL A 341 -2.36 3.24 6.35
CA VAL A 341 -1.26 3.57 5.42
C VAL A 341 -1.55 3.12 3.98
N VAL A 342 -0.84 3.71 3.01
CA VAL A 342 -0.95 3.40 1.59
C VAL A 342 0.44 3.20 0.94
N PRO A 343 0.64 2.26 0.01
CA PRO A 343 1.92 2.06 -0.65
C PRO A 343 2.23 3.20 -1.61
N PHE A 344 3.51 3.59 -1.68
CA PHE A 344 3.98 4.57 -2.65
C PHE A 344 3.59 4.22 -4.09
N ASP A 345 3.61 2.94 -4.48
CA ASP A 345 3.23 2.53 -5.84
C ASP A 345 1.77 2.92 -6.16
N ALA A 346 0.84 2.75 -5.22
CA ALA A 346 -0.55 3.16 -5.40
C ALA A 346 -0.67 4.67 -5.61
N MET A 347 0.02 5.46 -4.77
CA MET A 347 0.03 6.93 -4.86
C MET A 347 0.75 7.44 -6.11
N ASN A 348 1.84 6.80 -6.52
CA ASN A 348 2.57 7.10 -7.74
C ASN A 348 1.69 6.84 -8.98
N ARG A 349 0.97 5.72 -9.03
CA ARG A 349 0.01 5.41 -10.10
C ARG A 349 -1.13 6.43 -10.15
N ALA A 350 -1.68 6.82 -9.00
CA ALA A 350 -2.71 7.85 -8.90
C ALA A 350 -2.21 9.23 -9.36
N GLY A 351 -1.03 9.66 -8.91
CA GLY A 351 -0.43 10.94 -9.29
C GLY A 351 -0.19 11.03 -10.80
N ARG A 352 0.38 9.97 -11.38
CA ARG A 352 0.57 9.85 -12.84
C ARG A 352 -0.75 9.89 -13.60
N TYR A 353 -1.76 9.16 -13.12
CA TYR A 353 -3.09 9.14 -13.72
C TYR A 353 -3.70 10.55 -13.82
N TYR A 354 -3.68 11.32 -12.74
CA TYR A 354 -4.23 12.68 -12.75
C TYR A 354 -3.38 13.66 -13.57
N LEU A 355 -2.05 13.58 -13.52
CA LEU A 355 -1.16 14.38 -14.39
C LEU A 355 -1.44 14.11 -15.87
N GLN A 356 -1.64 12.86 -16.25
CA GLN A 356 -1.98 12.48 -17.62
C GLN A 356 -3.31 13.09 -18.08
N ARG A 357 -4.33 13.09 -17.23
CA ARG A 357 -5.62 13.75 -17.52
C ARG A 357 -5.47 15.26 -17.68
N MET A 358 -4.57 15.88 -16.92
CA MET A 358 -4.24 17.31 -17.02
C MET A 358 -3.29 17.64 -18.18
N ARG A 359 -2.82 16.65 -18.96
CA ARG A 359 -1.75 16.80 -19.95
C ARG A 359 -0.50 17.47 -19.34
N LYS A 360 -0.09 17.01 -18.16
CA LYS A 360 1.11 17.43 -17.45
C LYS A 360 2.14 16.31 -17.39
N SER A 361 3.41 16.69 -17.22
CA SER A 361 4.49 15.71 -17.19
C SER A 361 4.36 14.75 -16.00
N THR A 362 4.58 13.47 -16.26
CA THR A 362 4.67 12.40 -15.25
C THR A 362 6.12 12.16 -14.77
N GLY A 363 7.09 12.85 -15.34
CA GLY A 363 8.51 12.79 -14.97
C GLY A 363 8.92 13.89 -14.00
N ILE A 364 8.21 14.00 -12.88
CA ILE A 364 8.47 14.94 -11.78
C ILE A 364 8.93 14.19 -10.52
N PRO A 365 9.50 14.87 -9.51
CA PRO A 365 9.92 14.22 -8.26
C PRO A 365 8.82 13.37 -7.60
N ALA A 366 9.22 12.27 -6.95
CA ALA A 366 8.30 11.32 -6.32
C ALA A 366 7.32 11.99 -5.34
N ARG A 367 7.80 12.95 -4.54
CA ARG A 367 6.96 13.71 -3.61
C ARG A 367 5.88 14.53 -4.32
N ASP A 368 6.19 15.08 -5.49
CA ASP A 368 5.25 15.91 -6.25
C ASP A 368 4.17 15.05 -6.91
N LEU A 369 4.53 13.82 -7.34
CA LEU A 369 3.57 12.82 -7.80
C LEU A 369 2.57 12.47 -6.70
N VAL A 370 3.07 12.17 -5.50
CA VAL A 370 2.22 11.88 -4.33
C VAL A 370 1.36 13.09 -3.96
N THR A 371 1.94 14.29 -3.95
CA THR A 371 1.20 15.53 -3.66
C THR A 371 0.05 15.74 -4.65
N THR A 372 0.29 15.47 -5.94
CA THR A 372 -0.75 15.53 -6.96
C THR A 372 -1.86 14.53 -6.70
N ALA A 373 -1.52 13.29 -6.32
CA ALA A 373 -2.52 12.27 -5.95
C ALA A 373 -3.35 12.71 -4.73
N VAL A 374 -2.70 13.18 -3.66
CA VAL A 374 -3.35 13.68 -2.43
C VAL A 374 -4.38 14.77 -2.75
N GLN A 375 -3.99 15.75 -3.58
CA GLN A 375 -4.86 16.85 -3.99
C GLN A 375 -6.03 16.40 -4.87
N ALA A 376 -5.74 15.60 -5.91
CA ALA A 376 -6.75 15.21 -6.89
C ALA A 376 -7.79 14.23 -6.32
N MET A 377 -7.36 13.38 -5.39
CA MET A 377 -8.24 12.43 -4.69
C MET A 377 -8.99 13.10 -3.55
N GLY A 378 -8.50 14.22 -3.01
CA GLY A 378 -9.11 14.89 -1.87
C GLY A 378 -8.84 14.15 -0.56
N LEU A 379 -7.64 13.59 -0.38
CA LEU A 379 -7.26 12.77 0.78
C LEU A 379 -7.20 13.53 2.12
N ARG A 380 -7.44 14.85 2.08
CA ARG A 380 -7.42 15.75 3.25
C ARG A 380 -8.79 16.31 3.59
N ASP A 381 -9.85 15.67 3.10
CA ASP A 381 -11.22 16.20 3.22
C ASP A 381 -11.73 16.15 4.66
N VAL A 382 -11.55 15.01 5.34
CA VAL A 382 -12.05 14.79 6.72
C VAL A 382 -10.95 14.57 7.75
N ALA A 383 -9.74 14.25 7.32
CA ALA A 383 -8.58 14.00 8.19
C ALA A 383 -7.29 14.51 7.55
N ASP A 384 -6.25 14.75 8.36
CA ASP A 384 -4.94 15.14 7.85
C ASP A 384 -4.27 13.99 7.08
N PHE A 385 -3.53 14.34 6.03
CA PHE A 385 -2.70 13.40 5.27
C PHE A 385 -1.25 13.84 5.28
N ASP A 386 -0.49 13.31 6.25
CA ASP A 386 0.96 13.42 6.34
C ASP A 386 1.61 12.37 5.44
N ILE A 387 2.25 12.82 4.37
CA ILE A 387 2.88 11.95 3.36
C ILE A 387 3.96 11.06 3.99
N GLU A 388 4.74 11.56 4.96
CA GLU A 388 5.83 10.78 5.56
C GLU A 388 5.32 9.60 6.39
N LYS A 389 4.14 9.75 6.99
CA LYS A 389 3.55 8.73 7.86
C LYS A 389 2.63 7.79 7.10
N LYS A 390 1.82 8.35 6.20
CA LYS A 390 0.76 7.62 5.49
C LYS A 390 1.28 6.88 4.25
N VAL A 391 2.42 7.27 3.66
CA VAL A 391 2.92 6.65 2.41
C VAL A 391 4.12 5.75 2.66
N ILE A 392 3.89 4.43 2.68
CA ILE A 392 4.94 3.44 2.88
C ILE A 392 5.75 3.24 1.60
N GLY A 393 7.07 3.20 1.75
CA GLY A 393 7.99 2.98 0.62
C GLY A 393 8.14 4.21 -0.27
N LEU A 394 7.80 5.41 0.23
CA LEU A 394 8.16 6.66 -0.41
C LEU A 394 9.70 6.69 -0.57
N PRO A 395 10.23 6.95 -1.78
CA PRO A 395 11.67 7.06 -1.96
C PRO A 395 12.24 8.20 -1.08
N SER A 396 12.94 7.83 -0.01
CA SER A 396 13.76 8.74 0.76
C SER A 396 15.19 8.76 0.23
N GLN A 397 15.89 9.86 0.50
CA GLN A 397 17.34 9.91 0.40
C GLN A 397 17.82 9.99 1.84
N ASP A 398 18.38 8.90 2.37
CA ASP A 398 18.87 8.85 3.77
C ASP A 398 20.37 9.14 3.87
N GLY A 399 21.01 9.40 2.71
CA GLY A 399 22.42 9.68 2.59
C GLY A 399 22.82 10.96 3.32
N SER A 400 23.81 10.86 4.22
CA SER A 400 24.31 11.98 5.01
C SER A 400 24.85 13.13 4.13
N LEU A 401 25.49 12.80 3.01
CA LEU A 401 26.09 13.73 2.07
C LEU A 401 25.04 14.35 1.15
N ALA A 402 24.18 13.52 0.55
CA ALA A 402 23.14 13.97 -0.36
C ALA A 402 22.14 14.95 0.29
N ASN A 403 21.99 14.89 1.62
CA ASN A 403 21.12 15.78 2.39
C ASN A 403 21.81 17.03 2.96
N MET A 404 23.12 17.22 2.73
CA MET A 404 23.79 18.45 3.14
C MET A 404 23.27 19.64 2.35
N LYS A 405 23.33 20.82 2.96
CA LYS A 405 23.20 22.07 2.20
C LYS A 405 24.37 22.14 1.22
N VAL A 406 24.13 22.73 0.05
CA VAL A 406 25.15 22.86 -1.00
C VAL A 406 26.44 23.52 -0.47
N THR A 407 26.33 24.54 0.38
CA THR A 407 27.49 25.19 1.02
C THR A 407 28.27 24.23 1.90
N ASP A 408 27.57 23.46 2.73
CA ASP A 408 28.17 22.54 3.69
C ASP A 408 28.83 21.37 2.96
N PHE A 409 28.19 20.86 1.89
CA PHE A 409 28.76 19.82 1.03
C PHE A 409 30.04 20.28 0.33
N VAL A 410 30.06 21.50 -0.22
CA VAL A 410 31.24 22.07 -0.86
C VAL A 410 32.38 22.28 0.15
N ASP A 411 32.06 22.81 1.33
CA ASP A 411 33.04 22.95 2.42
C ASP A 411 33.59 21.57 2.82
N GLU A 412 32.72 20.56 2.96
CA GLU A 412 33.09 19.19 3.35
C GLU A 412 34.06 18.55 2.34
N VAL A 413 33.80 18.68 1.05
CA VAL A 413 34.68 18.18 -0.04
C VAL A 413 36.06 18.87 -0.01
N SER A 414 36.15 20.07 0.55
CA SER A 414 37.41 20.83 0.64
C SER A 414 38.19 20.61 1.93
N ARG A 415 37.68 19.80 2.86
CA ARG A 415 38.36 19.49 4.14
C ARG A 415 39.53 18.53 3.92
N ASP A 416 40.40 18.46 4.94
CA ASP A 416 41.49 17.49 5.02
C ASP A 416 40.94 16.11 5.45
N THR A 417 39.99 15.58 4.67
CA THR A 417 39.37 14.27 4.84
C THR A 417 39.43 13.50 3.51
N PRO A 418 39.58 12.17 3.53
CA PRO A 418 39.71 11.39 2.29
C PRO A 418 38.37 11.14 1.58
N ALA A 419 37.24 11.42 2.23
CA ALA A 419 35.88 11.35 1.68
C ALA A 419 35.02 12.46 2.32
N PRO A 420 34.03 13.04 1.60
CA PRO A 420 33.61 12.73 0.23
C PRO A 420 34.65 13.11 -0.83
N GLY A 421 34.80 12.24 -1.85
CA GLY A 421 35.85 12.36 -2.86
C GLY A 421 35.34 12.60 -4.28
N GLY A 422 36.21 12.39 -5.26
CA GLY A 422 35.89 12.59 -6.68
C GLY A 422 34.77 11.69 -7.21
N GLY A 423 34.54 10.52 -6.61
CA GLY A 423 33.45 9.62 -6.98
C GLY A 423 32.08 10.19 -6.60
N SER A 424 31.93 10.66 -5.36
CA SER A 424 30.75 11.41 -4.90
C SER A 424 30.47 12.65 -5.77
N ILE A 425 31.49 13.41 -6.15
CA ILE A 425 31.34 14.57 -7.07
C ILE A 425 30.91 14.14 -8.48
N ALA A 426 31.46 13.05 -9.00
CA ALA A 426 31.08 12.52 -10.30
C ALA A 426 29.60 12.07 -10.33
N ALA A 427 29.13 11.47 -9.24
CA ALA A 427 27.72 11.10 -9.05
C ALA A 427 26.81 12.34 -9.00
N LEU A 428 27.17 13.35 -8.21
CA LEU A 428 26.44 14.63 -8.15
C LEU A 428 26.38 15.32 -9.53
N ALA A 429 27.49 15.32 -10.28
CA ALA A 429 27.53 15.91 -11.61
C ALA A 429 26.56 15.20 -12.57
N GLY A 430 26.54 13.87 -12.56
CA GLY A 430 25.54 13.09 -13.31
C GLY A 430 24.11 13.42 -12.89
N ALA A 431 23.83 13.50 -11.59
CA ALA A 431 22.50 13.79 -11.06
C ALA A 431 22.00 15.16 -11.53
N LEU A 432 22.85 16.19 -11.47
CA LEU A 432 22.54 17.53 -11.98
C LEU A 432 22.29 17.52 -13.49
N GLY A 433 23.10 16.79 -14.26
CA GLY A 433 22.88 16.64 -15.69
C GLY A 433 21.53 15.99 -16.02
N SER A 434 21.16 14.96 -15.26
CA SER A 434 19.87 14.27 -15.40
C SER A 434 18.69 15.15 -15.01
N ALA A 435 18.85 15.98 -13.96
CA ALA A 435 17.85 16.95 -13.55
C ALA A 435 17.59 18.01 -14.63
N LEU A 436 18.64 18.51 -15.30
CA LEU A 436 18.50 19.46 -16.41
C LEU A 436 17.79 18.82 -17.62
N ALA A 437 18.14 17.58 -17.98
CA ALA A 437 17.41 16.85 -19.03
C ALA A 437 15.92 16.70 -18.67
N SER A 438 15.61 16.32 -17.43
CA SER A 438 14.23 16.23 -16.93
C SER A 438 13.49 17.58 -17.01
N MET A 439 14.15 18.68 -16.64
CA MET A 439 13.59 20.03 -16.73
C MET A 439 13.22 20.39 -18.17
N VAL A 440 14.10 20.12 -19.14
CA VAL A 440 13.82 20.38 -20.56
C VAL A 440 12.58 19.62 -21.03
N PHE A 441 12.47 18.32 -20.73
CA PHE A 441 11.28 17.54 -21.07
C PHE A 441 10.01 18.13 -20.42
N ASN A 442 10.09 18.47 -19.13
CA ASN A 442 8.96 19.00 -18.37
C ASN A 442 8.47 20.37 -18.88
N LEU A 443 9.39 21.27 -19.26
CA LEU A 443 9.06 22.56 -19.87
C LEU A 443 8.50 22.42 -21.29
N SER A 444 8.73 21.29 -21.95
CA SER A 444 8.21 20.99 -23.29
C SER A 444 6.79 20.44 -23.21
N VAL A 445 6.50 19.53 -22.28
CA VAL A 445 5.16 18.92 -22.09
C VAL A 445 4.06 19.97 -21.86
N GLY A 446 4.38 21.11 -21.22
CA GLY A 446 3.39 22.15 -20.91
C GLY A 446 2.93 23.01 -22.08
N LYS A 447 3.46 22.79 -23.29
CA LYS A 447 3.24 23.64 -24.45
C LYS A 447 2.52 22.88 -25.57
N GLY A 448 1.48 23.49 -26.14
CA GLY A 448 0.64 22.84 -27.15
C GLY A 448 1.37 22.44 -28.44
N GLU A 449 2.48 23.08 -28.77
CA GLU A 449 3.32 22.72 -29.93
C GLU A 449 4.04 21.35 -29.79
N PHE A 450 4.02 20.75 -28.60
CA PHE A 450 4.59 19.42 -28.32
C PHE A 450 3.55 18.35 -27.99
N ASP A 451 2.25 18.63 -28.17
CA ASP A 451 1.16 17.70 -27.80
C ASP A 451 1.22 16.36 -28.57
N ASP A 452 1.72 16.39 -29.80
CA ASP A 452 1.94 15.21 -30.66
C ASP A 452 3.00 14.25 -30.07
N ARG A 453 3.96 14.80 -29.33
CA ARG A 453 5.06 14.07 -28.67
C ARG A 453 4.89 13.92 -27.16
N TYR A 454 3.73 14.32 -26.62
CA TYR A 454 3.43 14.29 -25.18
C TYR A 454 3.86 12.99 -24.48
N LYS A 455 3.46 11.83 -25.03
CA LYS A 455 3.75 10.51 -24.43
C LYS A 455 5.25 10.20 -24.41
N GLU A 456 5.96 10.59 -25.47
CA GLU A 456 7.39 10.39 -25.59
C GLU A 456 8.16 11.27 -24.62
N LEU A 457 7.81 12.57 -24.54
CA LEU A 457 8.42 13.50 -23.60
C LEU A 457 8.23 13.05 -22.14
N CYS A 458 7.02 12.59 -21.78
CA CYS A 458 6.76 12.04 -20.45
C CYS A 458 7.65 10.83 -20.14
N LYS A 459 7.76 9.89 -21.09
CA LYS A 459 8.61 8.69 -20.95
C LYS A 459 10.08 9.05 -20.73
N TRP A 460 10.58 10.06 -21.44
CA TRP A 460 11.95 10.54 -21.25
C TRP A 460 12.15 11.27 -19.92
N ALA A 461 11.20 12.12 -19.53
CA ALA A 461 11.20 12.79 -18.24
C ALA A 461 11.22 11.79 -17.07
N GLU A 462 10.48 10.69 -17.17
CA GLU A 462 10.46 9.61 -16.18
C GLU A 462 11.82 8.91 -16.06
N LYS A 463 12.46 8.57 -17.19
CA LYS A 463 13.81 8.00 -17.20
C LYS A 463 14.83 8.95 -16.59
N ALA A 464 14.72 10.24 -16.88
CA ALA A 464 15.60 11.25 -16.30
C ALA A 464 15.42 11.33 -14.76
N GLN A 465 14.19 11.28 -14.23
CA GLN A 465 14.00 11.20 -12.78
C GLN A 465 14.63 9.93 -12.17
N GLN A 466 14.51 8.78 -12.83
CA GLN A 466 15.10 7.52 -12.37
C GLN A 466 16.63 7.59 -12.32
N ALA A 467 17.27 8.05 -13.40
CA ALA A 467 18.72 8.20 -13.45
C ALA A 467 19.21 9.22 -12.39
N LYS A 468 18.52 10.36 -12.25
CA LYS A 468 18.79 11.36 -11.22
C LYS A 468 18.73 10.75 -9.82
N ASP A 469 17.68 10.03 -9.46
CA ASP A 469 17.54 9.44 -8.12
C ASP A 469 18.59 8.35 -7.85
N GLN A 470 18.98 7.56 -8.86
CA GLN A 470 20.05 6.57 -8.75
C GLN A 470 21.44 7.20 -8.57
N LEU A 471 21.68 8.33 -9.24
CA LEU A 471 22.92 9.09 -9.13
C LEU A 471 23.03 9.82 -7.79
N ILE A 472 21.92 10.33 -7.24
CA ILE A 472 21.91 10.92 -5.88
C ILE A 472 22.32 9.86 -4.84
N ARG A 473 21.76 8.65 -4.90
CA ARG A 473 22.16 7.54 -4.00
C ARG A 473 23.64 7.18 -4.13
N ALA A 474 24.18 7.26 -5.35
CA ALA A 474 25.59 6.98 -5.60
C ALA A 474 26.56 7.98 -4.95
N ILE A 475 26.10 9.16 -4.50
CA ILE A 475 26.92 10.15 -3.77
C ILE A 475 27.43 9.55 -2.47
N ASP A 476 26.52 9.00 -1.65
CA ASP A 476 26.83 8.40 -0.37
C ASP A 476 27.44 7.00 -0.52
N GLU A 477 26.93 6.18 -1.44
CA GLU A 477 27.47 4.82 -1.68
C GLU A 477 28.97 4.83 -2.02
N ASP A 478 29.47 5.89 -2.69
CA ASP A 478 30.90 6.05 -3.00
C ASP A 478 31.74 6.21 -1.71
N THR A 479 31.27 7.05 -0.80
CA THR A 479 31.93 7.28 0.49
C THR A 479 31.85 6.05 1.39
N GLU A 480 30.70 5.36 1.41
CA GLU A 480 30.53 4.11 2.14
C GLU A 480 31.48 3.01 1.63
N ALA A 481 31.57 2.83 0.31
CA ALA A 481 32.48 1.86 -0.29
C ALA A 481 33.96 2.17 -0.01
N PHE A 482 34.34 3.46 0.02
CA PHE A 482 35.68 3.87 0.42
C PHE A 482 35.97 3.58 1.90
N ASN A 483 35.00 3.80 2.78
CA ASN A 483 35.13 3.49 4.20
C ASN A 483 35.38 2.01 4.46
N GLU A 484 34.83 1.09 3.65
CA GLU A 484 35.14 -0.35 3.72
C GLU A 484 36.62 -0.63 3.45
N VAL A 485 37.22 0.06 2.47
CA VAL A 485 38.66 -0.05 2.16
C VAL A 485 39.49 0.44 3.34
N VAL A 486 39.14 1.59 3.93
CA VAL A 486 39.82 2.13 5.12
C VAL A 486 39.70 1.18 6.31
N ALA A 487 38.53 0.57 6.53
CA ALA A 487 38.32 -0.41 7.58
C ALA A 487 39.21 -1.65 7.37
N ALA A 488 39.29 -2.16 6.13
CA ALA A 488 40.18 -3.27 5.78
C ALA A 488 41.66 -2.90 6.02
N MET A 489 42.07 -1.65 5.76
CA MET A 489 43.43 -1.16 6.04
C MET A 489 43.76 -1.11 7.54
N ARG A 490 42.75 -1.10 8.42
CA ARG A 490 42.95 -1.09 9.89
C ARG A 490 43.03 -2.48 10.50
N LEU A 491 42.76 -3.54 9.74
CA LEU A 491 42.83 -4.92 10.25
C LEU A 491 44.24 -5.29 10.72
N PRO A 492 44.38 -6.10 11.78
CA PRO A 492 45.68 -6.62 12.25
C PRO A 492 46.47 -7.33 11.16
N LYS A 493 47.79 -7.40 11.32
CA LYS A 493 48.70 -7.97 10.30
C LYS A 493 49.87 -8.75 10.91
N ASP A 494 49.75 -9.16 12.16
CA ASP A 494 50.85 -9.71 12.96
C ASP A 494 51.01 -11.23 12.76
N SER A 495 49.92 -11.94 12.41
CA SER A 495 49.96 -13.37 12.07
C SER A 495 49.72 -13.64 10.58
N PRO A 496 50.15 -14.80 10.03
CA PRO A 496 49.83 -15.20 8.66
C PRO A 496 48.33 -15.26 8.38
N GLU A 497 47.52 -15.70 9.35
CA GLU A 497 46.06 -15.73 9.25
C GLU A 497 45.48 -14.32 9.19
N GLN A 498 45.99 -13.40 10.01
CA GLN A 498 45.59 -12.00 10.00
C GLN A 498 45.96 -11.32 8.67
N GLN A 499 47.14 -11.60 8.13
CA GLN A 499 47.58 -11.09 6.83
C GLN A 499 46.69 -11.59 5.69
N ALA A 500 46.33 -12.89 5.70
CA ALA A 500 45.42 -13.47 4.71
C ALA A 500 44.01 -12.87 4.81
N ALA A 501 43.46 -12.74 6.02
CA ALA A 501 42.16 -12.13 6.27
C ALA A 501 42.14 -10.65 5.83
N ARG A 502 43.19 -9.89 6.16
CA ARG A 502 43.37 -8.50 5.73
C ARG A 502 43.44 -8.39 4.21
N ALA A 503 44.21 -9.25 3.54
CA ALA A 503 44.32 -9.23 2.07
C ALA A 503 42.97 -9.53 1.40
N ALA A 504 42.22 -10.51 1.92
CA ALA A 504 40.88 -10.83 1.42
C ALA A 504 39.90 -9.67 1.62
N ALA A 505 39.90 -9.04 2.81
CA ALA A 505 39.07 -7.87 3.10
C ALA A 505 39.43 -6.66 2.22
N MET A 506 40.72 -6.39 2.01
CA MET A 506 41.20 -5.33 1.11
C MET A 506 40.71 -5.56 -0.33
N GLN A 507 40.82 -6.79 -0.84
CA GLN A 507 40.38 -7.12 -2.19
C GLN A 507 38.86 -7.04 -2.36
N ALA A 508 38.11 -7.38 -1.31
CA ALA A 508 36.67 -7.18 -1.28
C ALA A 508 36.31 -5.69 -1.29
N GLY A 509 36.99 -4.89 -0.46
CA GLY A 509 36.85 -3.44 -0.39
C GLY A 509 37.13 -2.76 -1.74
N TYR A 510 38.26 -3.04 -2.39
CA TYR A 510 38.57 -2.46 -3.70
C TYR A 510 37.57 -2.86 -4.79
N LYS A 511 37.08 -4.10 -4.77
CA LYS A 511 35.99 -4.51 -5.69
C LYS A 511 34.71 -3.71 -5.42
N SER A 512 34.40 -3.41 -4.17
CA SER A 512 33.26 -2.56 -3.78
C SER A 512 33.47 -1.12 -4.29
N ALA A 513 34.61 -0.53 -3.94
CA ALA A 513 35.01 0.83 -4.31
C ALA A 513 35.21 1.05 -5.82
N ALA A 514 35.49 0.01 -6.62
CA ALA A 514 35.52 0.10 -8.08
C ALA A 514 34.14 -0.06 -8.73
N LYS A 515 33.22 -0.80 -8.10
CA LYS A 515 31.88 -1.07 -8.66
C LYS A 515 30.98 0.15 -8.62
N VAL A 516 31.02 0.93 -7.53
CA VAL A 516 30.17 2.12 -7.37
C VAL A 516 30.49 3.17 -8.46
N PRO A 517 31.76 3.62 -8.66
CA PRO A 517 32.11 4.53 -9.75
C PRO A 517 31.85 3.94 -11.13
N LEU A 518 32.02 2.63 -11.34
CA LEU A 518 31.69 2.02 -12.64
C LEU A 518 30.19 2.11 -12.94
N ARG A 519 29.34 1.91 -11.93
CA ARG A 519 27.88 2.14 -12.06
C ARG A 519 27.58 3.61 -12.33
N THR A 520 28.21 4.53 -11.59
CA THR A 520 28.09 5.97 -11.80
C THR A 520 28.46 6.38 -13.22
N ALA A 521 29.57 5.87 -13.76
CA ALA A 521 29.98 6.15 -15.14
C ALA A 521 28.95 5.69 -16.17
N ARG A 522 28.32 4.52 -15.96
CA ARG A 522 27.26 4.01 -16.84
C ARG A 522 26.00 4.88 -16.76
N LEU A 523 25.60 5.27 -15.56
CA LEU A 523 24.46 6.18 -15.36
C LEU A 523 24.71 7.55 -15.99
N CYS A 524 25.88 8.14 -15.79
CA CYS A 524 26.25 9.40 -16.45
C CYS A 524 26.28 9.26 -17.98
N ARG A 525 26.66 8.10 -18.53
CA ARG A 525 26.58 7.84 -19.97
C ARG A 525 25.13 7.79 -20.47
N GLU A 526 24.23 7.19 -19.70
CA GLU A 526 22.79 7.23 -19.99
C GLU A 526 22.25 8.66 -19.91
N VAL A 527 22.73 9.46 -18.95
CA VAL A 527 22.37 10.89 -18.87
C VAL A 527 22.80 11.68 -20.11
N LEU A 528 23.92 11.35 -20.74
CA LEU A 528 24.28 11.95 -22.04
C LEU A 528 23.24 11.63 -23.12
N ASP A 529 22.72 10.40 -23.15
CA ASP A 529 21.66 10.03 -24.10
C ASP A 529 20.34 10.75 -23.76
N LEU A 530 20.04 10.95 -22.47
CA LEU A 530 18.90 11.77 -22.03
C LEU A 530 19.04 13.23 -22.46
N CYS A 531 20.23 13.82 -22.35
CA CYS A 531 20.49 15.20 -22.76
C CYS A 531 20.40 15.36 -24.28
N GLN A 532 20.87 14.36 -25.04
CA GLN A 532 20.70 14.33 -26.49
C GLN A 532 19.21 14.29 -26.87
N ALA A 533 18.43 13.38 -26.27
CA ALA A 533 16.99 13.33 -26.49
C ALA A 533 16.28 14.62 -26.08
N ALA A 534 16.74 15.29 -25.01
CA ALA A 534 16.22 16.58 -24.58
C ALA A 534 16.50 17.68 -25.62
N ALA A 535 17.67 17.68 -26.25
CA ALA A 535 18.00 18.60 -27.34
C ALA A 535 17.19 18.33 -28.62
N ASP A 536 16.95 17.06 -28.95
CA ASP A 536 16.26 16.67 -30.19
C ASP A 536 14.73 16.84 -30.10
N LEU A 537 14.15 16.60 -28.93
CA LEU A 537 12.70 16.53 -28.72
C LEU A 537 12.14 17.74 -27.95
N GLY A 538 12.98 18.40 -27.17
CA GLY A 538 12.57 19.43 -26.24
C GLY A 538 12.36 20.80 -26.88
N ASN A 539 12.07 21.76 -26.02
CA ASN A 539 11.84 23.15 -26.36
C ASN A 539 13.15 23.90 -26.65
N ASP A 540 13.28 24.43 -27.86
CA ASP A 540 14.44 25.19 -28.33
C ASP A 540 14.90 26.30 -27.35
N ALA A 541 13.94 26.94 -26.67
CA ALA A 541 14.22 28.02 -25.73
C ALA A 541 15.03 27.60 -24.49
N VAL A 542 15.15 26.29 -24.23
CA VAL A 542 15.88 25.72 -23.09
C VAL A 542 16.97 24.73 -23.52
N MET A 543 17.39 24.77 -24.79
CA MET A 543 18.48 23.91 -25.29
C MET A 543 19.81 24.12 -24.55
N SER A 544 20.04 25.32 -24.01
CA SER A 544 21.22 25.58 -23.18
C SER A 544 21.27 24.65 -21.96
N ASP A 545 20.12 24.32 -21.38
CA ASP A 545 20.03 23.44 -20.20
C ASP A 545 20.38 22.00 -20.57
N ALA A 546 19.95 21.52 -21.75
CA ALA A 546 20.37 20.22 -22.27
C ALA A 546 21.90 20.17 -22.53
N GLY A 547 22.47 21.25 -23.07
CA GLY A 547 23.91 21.37 -23.29
C GLY A 547 24.74 21.36 -22.00
N VAL A 548 24.34 22.15 -21.00
CA VAL A 548 24.97 22.13 -19.66
C VAL A 548 24.81 20.76 -19.02
N GLY A 549 23.63 20.15 -19.14
CA GLY A 549 23.38 18.81 -18.62
C GLY A 549 24.33 17.77 -19.22
N ALA A 550 24.58 17.84 -20.53
CA ALA A 550 25.53 16.96 -21.21
C ALA A 550 26.97 17.17 -20.74
N LEU A 551 27.40 18.42 -20.52
CA LEU A 551 28.74 18.71 -19.98
C LEU A 551 28.92 18.16 -18.57
N MET A 552 27.91 18.31 -17.71
CA MET A 552 27.90 17.77 -16.35
C MET A 552 27.97 16.24 -16.37
N ALA A 553 27.17 15.61 -17.23
CA ALA A 553 27.18 14.16 -17.40
C ALA A 553 28.54 13.66 -17.93
N LEU A 554 29.16 14.35 -18.89
CA LEU A 554 30.48 14.01 -19.41
C LEU A 554 31.56 14.08 -18.32
N ALA A 555 31.55 15.15 -17.52
CA ALA A 555 32.44 15.29 -16.36
C ALA A 555 32.20 14.15 -15.35
N GLY A 556 30.94 13.78 -15.11
CA GLY A 556 30.57 12.63 -14.30
C GLY A 556 31.12 11.31 -14.84
N VAL A 557 31.02 11.04 -16.15
CA VAL A 557 31.60 9.84 -16.77
C VAL A 557 33.11 9.80 -16.56
N GLN A 558 33.81 10.88 -16.89
CA GLN A 558 35.27 10.94 -16.81
C GLN A 558 35.76 10.85 -15.37
N GLY A 559 35.16 11.62 -14.45
CA GLY A 559 35.47 11.60 -13.03
C GLY A 559 35.26 10.22 -12.41
N ALA A 560 34.14 9.56 -12.72
CA ALA A 560 33.87 8.22 -12.25
C ALA A 560 34.88 7.19 -12.79
N LEU A 561 35.26 7.27 -14.07
CA LEU A 561 36.28 6.39 -14.65
C LEU A 561 37.69 6.58 -14.05
N HIS A 562 38.04 7.80 -13.62
CA HIS A 562 39.28 8.00 -12.86
C HIS A 562 39.24 7.25 -11.52
N ASN A 563 38.10 7.28 -10.82
CA ASN A 563 37.91 6.54 -9.56
C ASN A 563 37.87 5.02 -9.77
N VAL A 564 37.36 4.53 -10.91
CA VAL A 564 37.47 3.10 -11.25
C VAL A 564 38.92 2.66 -11.43
N ARG A 565 39.77 3.49 -12.03
CA ARG A 565 41.16 3.11 -12.39
C ARG A 565 42.13 3.13 -11.21
N ILE A 566 41.84 3.92 -10.19
CA ILE A 566 42.71 4.03 -9.00
C ILE A 566 42.44 2.94 -7.97
N ASN A 567 41.22 2.39 -7.95
CA ASN A 567 40.86 1.17 -7.23
C ASN A 567 41.26 -0.07 -8.04
#